data_AF-A0A6I9YM61-F1
#
_entry.id   AF-A0A6I9YM61-F1
#
_cell.length_a   1.000
_cell.length_b   1.000
_cell.length_c   1.000
_cell.angle_alpha   90.00
_cell.angle_beta   90.00
_cell.angle_gamma   90.00
#
_symmetry.space_group_name_H-M   'P 1'
#
loop_
_entity.id
_entity.type
_entity.pdbx_description
1 polymer ?
#
loop_
_entity_poly.entity_id
_entity_poly.type
_entity_poly.pdbx_seq_one_letter_code
_entity_poly.pdbx_strand_id
1 'polypeptide(L)'
;MTTIASPLLAGAQANHQSTGTFRPVSEEEQALRTKLERLSTSDHGPVFGKHEKIPEHTLQKAKDELNETSEKRELAIKELRELIQEKAKDGDDICKTVADKMQEKEDAFLLRFIRARKFDLNRAYDLIKGYVNFRQQYPELFENLVPEAVRSTIEAGYPGILCNRDKYGRVVLLFNIENWDYEEITFDEVGICSVKAFIFL
;
A
#
# COMPACT_ATOMS: atom_id res chain seq x y z
N MET A 1 18.01 25.10 78.18
CA MET A 1 18.36 23.89 77.40
C MET A 1 17.14 22.99 77.47
N THR A 2 16.27 22.78 76.48
CA THR A 2 16.25 22.97 75.01
C THR A 2 14.74 22.84 74.66
N THR A 3 14.05 23.79 73.99
CA THR A 3 13.79 23.91 72.53
C THR A 3 13.36 22.54 71.89
N ILE A 4 12.35 22.33 71.02
CA ILE A 4 11.55 23.13 70.09
C ILE A 4 10.26 22.32 69.74
N ALA A 5 9.16 22.99 69.40
CA ALA A 5 8.02 22.42 68.65
C ALA A 5 8.16 22.74 67.15
N SER A 6 7.86 21.81 66.23
CA SER A 6 7.51 22.07 64.81
C SER A 6 7.28 20.78 63.97
N PRO A 7 6.66 20.88 62.77
CA PRO A 7 5.56 20.04 62.32
C PRO A 7 5.91 19.00 61.24
N LEU A 8 5.00 18.04 61.00
CA LEU A 8 5.07 17.15 59.84
C LEU A 8 4.65 17.90 58.56
N LEU A 9 5.57 17.96 57.60
CA LEU A 9 5.43 18.60 56.29
C LEU A 9 5.05 17.58 55.19
N ALA A 10 4.19 18.07 54.29
CA ALA A 10 3.92 17.74 52.89
C ALA A 10 4.68 16.61 52.16
N GLY A 11 3.94 15.92 51.28
CA GLY A 11 4.48 15.12 50.18
C GLY A 11 3.41 14.69 49.17
N ALA A 12 2.69 15.65 48.57
CA ALA A 12 1.82 15.39 47.42
C ALA A 12 2.68 15.12 46.18
N GLN A 13 2.65 13.88 45.68
CA GLN A 13 3.33 13.50 44.44
C GLN A 13 2.59 14.07 43.24
N ALA A 14 3.29 14.87 42.44
CA ALA A 14 2.78 15.43 41.19
C ALA A 14 2.75 14.33 40.11
N ASN A 15 1.55 13.99 39.65
CA ASN A 15 1.33 13.14 38.48
C ASN A 15 1.64 13.96 37.21
N HIS A 16 2.75 13.65 36.53
CA HIS A 16 3.08 14.25 35.24
C HIS A 16 2.20 13.63 34.15
N GLN A 17 1.09 14.29 33.82
CA GLN A 17 0.32 13.99 32.63
C GLN A 17 1.11 14.47 31.40
N SER A 18 1.66 13.51 30.65
CA SER A 18 2.19 13.76 29.30
C SER A 18 1.04 14.21 28.40
N THR A 19 0.87 15.52 28.26
CA THR A 19 -0.05 16.10 27.26
C THR A 19 0.56 15.84 25.89
N GLY A 20 -0.11 15.02 25.07
CA GLY A 20 0.29 14.79 23.69
C GLY A 20 0.44 16.11 22.94
N THR A 21 1.53 16.28 22.20
CA THR A 21 1.78 17.46 21.38
C THR A 21 0.82 17.45 20.19
N PHE A 22 -0.19 18.33 20.20
CA PHE A 22 -1.09 18.50 19.07
C PHE A 22 -0.38 19.32 17.98
N ARG A 23 -0.24 18.76 16.78
CA ARG A 23 0.20 19.53 15.61
C ARG A 23 -0.92 20.48 15.21
N PRO A 24 -0.67 21.80 15.08
CA PRO A 24 -1.68 22.71 14.55
C PRO A 24 -2.03 22.32 13.10
N VAL A 25 -3.33 22.14 12.85
CA VAL A 25 -3.91 21.81 11.55
C VAL A 25 -4.37 23.12 10.91
N SER A 26 -3.98 23.39 9.66
CA SER A 26 -4.43 24.61 8.96
C SER A 26 -5.92 24.53 8.65
N GLU A 27 -6.56 25.69 8.46
CA GLU A 27 -7.98 25.75 8.06
C GLU A 27 -8.24 24.99 6.75
N GLU A 28 -7.30 25.08 5.81
CA GLU A 28 -7.33 24.33 4.55
C GLU A 28 -7.30 22.80 4.79
N GLU A 29 -6.41 22.32 5.67
CA GLU A 29 -6.31 20.90 6.01
C GLU A 29 -7.57 20.40 6.74
N GLN A 30 -8.18 21.25 7.58
CA GLN A 30 -9.43 20.93 8.27
C GLN A 30 -10.64 20.89 7.33
N ALA A 31 -10.71 21.81 6.37
CA ALA A 31 -11.72 21.80 5.32
C ALA A 31 -11.59 20.56 4.42
N LEU A 32 -10.36 20.18 4.06
CA LEU A 32 -10.09 19.00 3.24
C LEU A 32 -10.45 17.69 3.96
N ARG A 33 -10.19 17.60 5.27
CA ARG A 33 -10.63 16.47 6.12
C ARG A 33 -12.14 16.36 6.22
N THR A 34 -12.83 17.48 6.38
CA THR A 34 -14.30 17.49 6.37
C THR A 34 -14.87 17.05 5.01
N LYS A 35 -14.18 17.40 3.92
CA LYS A 35 -14.53 16.95 2.57
C LYS A 35 -14.29 15.45 2.36
N LEU A 36 -13.21 14.90 2.94
CA LEU A 36 -12.89 13.46 2.90
C LEU A 36 -14.01 12.58 3.46
N GLU A 37 -14.75 13.05 4.47
CA GLU A 37 -15.87 12.32 5.08
C GLU A 37 -17.12 12.21 4.18
N ARG A 38 -17.20 13.04 3.13
CA ARG A 38 -18.37 13.17 2.25
C ARG A 38 -18.08 12.80 0.80
N LEU A 39 -17.00 12.06 0.55
CA LEU A 39 -16.66 11.62 -0.80
C LEU A 39 -17.67 10.64 -1.38
N SER A 40 -17.88 10.77 -2.68
CA SER A 40 -18.71 9.93 -3.52
C SER A 40 -17.85 9.12 -4.50
N THR A 41 -18.47 8.23 -5.27
CA THR A 41 -17.78 7.40 -6.28
C THR A 41 -17.16 8.23 -7.40
N SER A 42 -17.74 9.40 -7.73
CA SER A 42 -17.27 10.27 -8.82
C SER A 42 -16.01 11.07 -8.49
N ASP A 43 -15.62 11.17 -7.21
CA ASP A 43 -14.49 11.99 -6.79
C ASP A 43 -13.11 11.36 -7.10
N HIS A 44 -13.07 10.05 -7.37
CA HIS A 44 -11.83 9.27 -7.41
C HIS A 44 -11.25 9.06 -8.81
N GLY A 45 -11.91 9.56 -9.85
CA GLY A 45 -11.52 9.38 -11.26
C GLY A 45 -11.69 7.94 -11.77
N PRO A 46 -11.23 7.64 -13.00
CA PRO A 46 -11.45 6.34 -13.63
C PRO A 46 -10.67 5.21 -12.94
N VAL A 47 -11.18 3.98 -13.07
CA VAL A 47 -10.45 2.77 -12.64
C VAL A 47 -9.32 2.43 -13.60
N PHE A 48 -9.58 2.57 -14.90
CA PHE A 48 -8.64 2.19 -15.96
C PHE A 48 -7.88 3.40 -16.50
N GLY A 49 -6.61 3.18 -16.86
CA GLY A 49 -5.76 4.18 -17.50
C GLY A 49 -4.97 5.03 -16.52
N LYS A 50 -4.00 5.77 -17.06
CA LYS A 50 -3.14 6.65 -16.28
C LYS A 50 -3.92 7.91 -15.88
N HIS A 51 -3.93 8.24 -14.59
CA HIS A 51 -4.43 9.53 -14.13
C HIS A 51 -3.52 10.66 -14.61
N GLU A 52 -4.08 11.66 -15.29
CA GLU A 52 -3.37 12.90 -15.62
C GLU A 52 -3.05 13.72 -14.36
N LYS A 53 -3.99 13.74 -13.41
CA LYS A 53 -3.85 14.38 -12.11
C LYS A 53 -4.36 13.46 -11.00
N ILE A 54 -3.55 13.31 -9.96
CA ILE A 54 -3.92 12.54 -8.76
C ILE A 54 -4.97 13.35 -7.98
N PRO A 55 -6.11 12.75 -7.60
CA PRO A 55 -7.12 13.45 -6.81
C PRO A 55 -6.55 13.95 -5.49
N GLU A 56 -6.77 15.22 -5.17
CA GLU A 56 -6.14 15.91 -4.04
C GLU A 56 -6.41 15.23 -2.69
N HIS A 57 -7.63 14.73 -2.50
CA HIS A 57 -8.02 14.02 -1.28
C HIS A 57 -7.22 12.72 -1.08
N THR A 58 -6.73 12.08 -2.14
CA THR A 58 -5.87 10.90 -2.02
C THR A 58 -4.45 11.25 -1.59
N LEU A 59 -3.93 12.42 -2.01
CA LEU A 59 -2.66 12.96 -1.51
C LEU A 59 -2.77 13.30 -0.03
N GLN A 60 -3.87 13.94 0.37
CA GLN A 60 -4.13 14.24 1.77
C GLN A 60 -4.25 12.97 2.61
N LYS A 61 -4.95 11.95 2.10
CA LYS A 61 -5.04 10.64 2.76
C LYS A 61 -3.65 10.00 2.94
N ALA A 62 -2.79 10.03 1.92
CA ALA A 62 -1.42 9.53 2.04
C ALA A 62 -0.59 10.32 3.06
N LYS A 63 -0.77 11.65 3.12
CA LYS A 63 -0.15 12.50 4.15
C LYS A 63 -0.65 12.13 5.55
N ASP A 64 -1.96 11.96 5.74
CA ASP A 64 -2.56 11.67 7.04
C ASP A 64 -2.25 10.24 7.53
N GLU A 65 -2.31 9.24 6.66
CA GLU A 65 -2.14 7.83 7.04
C GLU A 65 -0.68 7.36 7.04
N LEU A 66 0.19 7.98 6.24
CA LEU A 66 1.57 7.54 6.02
C LEU A 66 2.62 8.60 6.36
N ASN A 67 2.20 9.83 6.68
CA ASN A 67 3.07 11.00 6.82
C ASN A 67 3.99 11.15 5.59
N GLU A 68 3.41 10.97 4.39
CA GLU A 68 4.11 10.97 3.11
C GLU A 68 4.37 12.39 2.60
N THR A 69 5.62 12.68 2.21
CA THR A 69 6.05 13.93 1.53
C THR A 69 6.86 13.60 0.27
N SER A 70 7.27 14.59 -0.54
CA SER A 70 8.15 14.32 -1.69
C SER A 70 9.52 13.80 -1.22
N GLU A 71 10.08 14.48 -0.23
CA GLU A 71 11.39 14.19 0.34
C GLU A 71 11.41 12.80 0.98
N LYS A 72 10.35 12.45 1.72
CA LYS A 72 10.24 11.13 2.35
C LYS A 72 10.11 10.00 1.31
N ARG A 73 9.45 10.25 0.18
CA ARG A 73 9.37 9.27 -0.91
C ARG A 73 10.75 9.00 -1.50
N GLU A 74 11.45 10.06 -1.88
CA GLU A 74 12.79 9.99 -2.49
C GLU A 74 13.78 9.29 -1.54
N LEU A 75 13.79 9.67 -0.27
CA LEU A 75 14.63 9.04 0.75
C LEU A 75 14.28 7.56 0.95
N ALA A 76 12.99 7.23 1.13
CA ALA A 76 12.56 5.85 1.35
C ALA A 76 12.87 4.93 0.16
N ILE A 77 12.76 5.43 -1.07
CA ILE A 77 13.15 4.68 -2.27
C ILE A 77 14.66 4.39 -2.25
N LYS A 78 15.47 5.41 -1.98
CA LYS A 78 16.92 5.27 -1.92
C LYS A 78 17.32 4.23 -0.85
N GLU A 79 16.81 4.40 0.36
CA GLU A 79 17.09 3.48 1.48
C GLU A 79 16.60 2.05 1.19
N LEU A 80 15.43 1.89 0.55
CA LEU A 80 14.95 0.56 0.15
C LEU A 80 15.87 -0.09 -0.88
N ARG A 81 16.39 0.67 -1.86
CA ARG A 81 17.33 0.14 -2.85
C ARG A 81 18.65 -0.29 -2.19
N GLU A 82 19.15 0.51 -1.26
CA GLU A 82 20.35 0.16 -0.48
C GLU A 82 20.11 -1.11 0.34
N LEU A 83 18.97 -1.21 1.03
CA LEU A 83 18.57 -2.39 1.79
C LEU A 83 18.48 -3.65 0.92
N ILE A 84 17.90 -3.55 -0.28
CA ILE A 84 17.82 -4.67 -1.23
C ILE A 84 19.22 -5.18 -1.59
N GLN A 85 20.17 -4.27 -1.84
CA GLN A 85 21.55 -4.62 -2.20
C GLN A 85 22.32 -5.19 -1.01
N GLU A 86 22.13 -4.65 0.19
CA GLU A 86 22.70 -5.19 1.43
C GLU A 86 22.22 -6.64 1.66
N LYS A 87 20.91 -6.87 1.62
CA LYS A 87 20.32 -8.20 1.79
C LYS A 87 20.78 -9.19 0.73
N ALA A 88 21.09 -8.75 -0.49
CA ALA A 88 21.61 -9.62 -1.54
C ALA A 88 23.07 -10.05 -1.31
N LYS A 89 23.90 -9.20 -0.67
CA LYS A 89 25.29 -9.53 -0.33
C LYS A 89 25.36 -10.61 0.75
N ASP A 90 24.54 -10.47 1.78
CA ASP A 90 24.59 -11.34 2.97
C ASP A 90 23.55 -12.49 2.92
N GLY A 91 22.69 -12.52 1.91
CA GLY A 91 21.50 -13.36 1.85
C GLY A 91 21.61 -14.63 1.00
N ASP A 92 20.49 -15.35 0.99
CA ASP A 92 20.23 -16.55 0.17
C ASP A 92 20.01 -16.20 -1.32
N ASP A 93 19.85 -17.23 -2.16
CA ASP A 93 19.69 -17.02 -3.62
C ASP A 93 18.42 -16.25 -3.99
N ILE A 94 17.37 -16.32 -3.16
CA ILE A 94 16.18 -15.49 -3.35
C ILE A 94 16.49 -14.01 -3.06
N CYS A 95 17.32 -13.67 -2.07
CA CYS A 95 17.75 -12.28 -1.85
C CYS A 95 18.50 -11.72 -3.07
N LYS A 96 19.37 -12.51 -3.71
CA LYS A 96 20.07 -12.11 -4.95
C LYS A 96 19.08 -11.91 -6.10
N THR A 97 18.15 -12.84 -6.28
CA THR A 97 17.10 -12.72 -7.31
C THR A 97 16.26 -11.47 -7.10
N VAL A 98 15.93 -11.13 -5.84
CA VAL A 98 15.21 -9.90 -5.52
C VAL A 98 15.99 -8.67 -5.99
N ALA A 99 17.30 -8.60 -5.73
CA ALA A 99 18.13 -7.50 -6.22
C ALA A 99 18.11 -7.41 -7.75
N ASP A 100 18.33 -8.51 -8.45
CA ASP A 100 18.33 -8.56 -9.92
C ASP A 100 16.98 -8.09 -10.51
N LYS A 101 15.86 -8.56 -9.94
CA LYS A 101 14.51 -8.24 -10.43
C LYS A 101 14.06 -6.82 -10.10
N MET A 102 14.65 -6.18 -9.08
CA MET A 102 14.23 -4.86 -8.58
C MET A 102 15.16 -3.72 -8.98
N GLN A 103 16.40 -4.00 -9.37
CA GLN A 103 17.41 -3.00 -9.70
C GLN A 103 16.93 -1.99 -10.76
N GLU A 104 16.35 -2.48 -11.85
CA GLU A 104 15.90 -1.66 -12.99
C GLU A 104 14.44 -1.18 -12.88
N LYS A 105 13.75 -1.48 -11.77
CA LYS A 105 12.36 -1.04 -11.60
C LYS A 105 12.28 0.45 -11.33
N GLU A 106 11.30 1.11 -11.93
CA GLU A 106 11.01 2.52 -11.70
C GLU A 106 10.66 2.80 -10.23
N ASP A 107 10.95 4.00 -9.76
CA ASP A 107 10.66 4.45 -8.40
C ASP A 107 9.17 4.34 -8.04
N ALA A 108 8.29 4.63 -9.01
CA ALA A 108 6.85 4.50 -8.87
C ALA A 108 6.41 3.05 -8.58
N PHE A 109 7.15 2.05 -9.07
CA PHE A 109 6.90 0.64 -8.79
C PHE A 109 7.31 0.29 -7.35
N LEU A 110 8.51 0.71 -6.91
CA LEU A 110 8.99 0.46 -5.55
C LEU A 110 8.13 1.16 -4.49
N LEU A 111 7.63 2.37 -4.79
CA LEU A 111 6.72 3.09 -3.90
C LEU A 111 5.44 2.33 -3.59
N ARG A 112 4.98 1.42 -4.46
CA ARG A 112 3.80 0.57 -4.18
C ARG A 112 4.02 -0.27 -2.93
N PHE A 113 5.20 -0.87 -2.80
CA PHE A 113 5.58 -1.71 -1.65
C PHE A 113 5.78 -0.89 -0.38
N ILE A 114 6.44 0.26 -0.50
CA ILE A 114 6.67 1.20 0.61
C ILE A 114 5.33 1.68 1.18
N ARG A 115 4.40 2.14 0.33
CA ARG A 115 3.06 2.58 0.75
C ARG A 115 2.24 1.44 1.35
N ALA A 116 2.26 0.25 0.75
CA ALA A 116 1.58 -0.93 1.25
C ALA A 116 2.06 -1.40 2.64
N ARG A 117 3.23 -0.91 3.09
CA ARG A 117 3.80 -1.19 4.40
C ARG A 117 4.02 0.08 5.23
N LYS A 118 3.28 1.15 4.93
CA LYS A 118 3.28 2.39 5.71
C LYS A 118 4.69 2.96 5.96
N PHE A 119 5.56 2.87 4.95
CA PHE A 119 6.96 3.32 5.00
C PHE A 119 7.87 2.52 5.96
N ASP A 120 7.46 1.33 6.40
CA ASP A 120 8.38 0.37 7.03
C ASP A 120 9.18 -0.37 5.95
N LEU A 121 10.45 -0.02 5.81
CA LEU A 121 11.31 -0.52 4.73
C LEU A 121 11.64 -2.01 4.85
N ASN A 122 11.78 -2.53 6.07
CA ASN A 122 12.02 -3.97 6.27
C ASN A 122 10.80 -4.77 5.86
N ARG A 123 9.60 -4.34 6.28
CA ARG A 123 8.35 -5.00 5.87
C ARG A 123 8.08 -4.82 4.38
N ALA A 124 8.48 -3.70 3.78
CA ALA A 124 8.39 -3.48 2.35
C ALA A 124 9.33 -4.43 1.59
N TYR A 125 10.56 -4.62 2.07
CA TYR A 125 11.49 -5.61 1.54
C TYR A 125 10.92 -7.04 1.63
N ASP A 126 10.35 -7.44 2.77
CA ASP A 126 9.74 -8.76 2.93
C ASP A 126 8.58 -8.97 1.94
N LEU A 127 7.78 -7.92 1.69
CA LEU A 127 6.73 -7.96 0.68
C LEU A 127 7.29 -8.12 -0.74
N ILE A 128 8.39 -7.44 -1.06
CA ILE A 128 9.10 -7.60 -2.33
C ILE A 128 9.65 -9.02 -2.47
N LYS A 129 10.28 -9.57 -1.43
CA LYS A 129 10.79 -10.94 -1.41
C LYS A 129 9.66 -11.95 -1.65
N GLY A 130 8.52 -11.77 -0.98
CA GLY A 130 7.31 -12.56 -1.23
C GLY A 130 6.79 -12.43 -2.66
N TYR A 131 6.76 -11.22 -3.21
CA TYR A 131 6.35 -10.97 -4.60
C TYR A 131 7.25 -11.67 -5.63
N VAL A 132 8.57 -11.62 -5.45
CA VAL A 132 9.53 -12.29 -6.34
C VAL A 132 9.42 -13.80 -6.20
N ASN A 133 9.36 -14.31 -4.97
CA ASN A 133 9.22 -15.73 -4.70
C ASN A 133 7.91 -16.28 -5.28
N PHE A 134 6.79 -15.56 -5.15
CA PHE A 134 5.51 -15.96 -5.76
C PHE A 134 5.61 -16.09 -7.29
N ARG A 135 6.31 -15.16 -7.95
CA ARG A 135 6.53 -15.24 -9.40
C ARG A 135 7.40 -16.42 -9.81
N GLN A 136 8.38 -16.81 -8.98
CA GLN A 136 9.21 -17.98 -9.23
C GLN A 136 8.48 -19.30 -8.98
N GLN A 137 7.58 -19.34 -7.99
CA GLN A 137 6.81 -20.53 -7.65
C GLN A 137 5.71 -20.84 -8.66
N TYR A 138 5.14 -19.80 -9.27
CA TYR A 138 4.00 -19.92 -10.18
C TYR A 138 4.28 -19.23 -11.53
N PRO A 139 5.33 -19.64 -12.28
CA PRO A 139 5.70 -19.02 -13.55
C PRO A 139 4.57 -19.09 -14.59
N GLU A 140 3.72 -20.11 -14.54
CA GLU A 140 2.55 -20.28 -15.40
C GLU A 140 1.57 -19.11 -15.29
N LEU A 141 1.51 -18.42 -14.14
CA LEU A 141 0.66 -17.24 -13.96
C LEU A 141 1.21 -15.99 -14.68
N PHE A 142 2.47 -16.01 -15.13
CA PHE A 142 3.20 -14.83 -15.61
C PHE A 142 3.89 -14.98 -16.96
N GLU A 143 4.27 -16.20 -17.37
CA GLU A 143 5.11 -16.44 -18.56
C GLU A 143 4.32 -17.06 -19.72
N ASN A 144 3.40 -17.99 -19.46
CA ASN A 144 2.65 -18.72 -20.49
C ASN A 144 1.29 -18.09 -20.80
N LEU A 145 1.27 -16.76 -20.93
CA LEU A 145 0.04 -16.00 -21.09
C LEU A 145 -0.34 -15.86 -22.55
N VAL A 146 -1.44 -16.49 -22.96
CA VAL A 146 -2.08 -16.23 -24.25
C VAL A 146 -3.00 -15.00 -24.08
N PRO A 147 -2.73 -13.84 -24.72
CA PRO A 147 -3.53 -12.63 -24.53
C PRO A 147 -5.01 -12.83 -24.85
N GLU A 148 -5.30 -13.71 -25.82
CA GLU A 148 -6.66 -14.08 -26.21
C GLU A 148 -7.39 -14.82 -25.09
N ALA A 149 -6.75 -15.81 -24.45
CA ALA A 149 -7.34 -16.54 -23.31
C ALA A 149 -7.64 -15.60 -22.12
N VAL A 150 -6.72 -14.70 -21.80
CA VAL A 150 -6.92 -13.70 -20.75
C VAL A 150 -8.09 -12.77 -21.10
N ARG A 151 -8.20 -12.38 -22.36
CA ARG A 151 -9.30 -11.53 -22.83
C ARG A 151 -10.64 -12.25 -22.74
N SER A 152 -10.73 -13.50 -23.20
CA SER A 152 -11.97 -14.28 -23.13
C SER A 152 -12.43 -14.48 -21.69
N THR A 153 -11.51 -14.76 -20.75
CA THR A 153 -11.83 -14.92 -19.33
C THR A 153 -12.33 -13.61 -18.70
N ILE A 154 -11.74 -12.46 -19.06
CA ILE A 154 -12.20 -11.14 -18.61
C ILE A 154 -13.56 -10.78 -19.24
N GLU A 155 -13.76 -11.05 -20.53
CA GLU A 155 -15.03 -10.80 -21.24
C GLU A 155 -16.16 -11.69 -20.70
N ALA A 156 -15.83 -12.89 -20.22
CA ALA A 156 -16.74 -13.78 -19.50
C ALA A 156 -17.06 -13.29 -18.07
N GLY A 157 -16.37 -12.25 -17.58
CA GLY A 157 -16.65 -11.62 -16.28
C GLY A 157 -15.86 -12.21 -15.10
N TYR A 158 -14.71 -12.84 -15.34
CA TYR A 158 -13.90 -13.49 -14.30
C TYR A 158 -12.46 -12.94 -14.23
N PRO A 159 -12.14 -12.06 -13.26
CA PRO A 159 -13.06 -11.29 -12.44
C PRO A 159 -13.75 -10.17 -13.22
N GLY A 160 -14.94 -9.79 -12.78
CA GLY A 160 -15.57 -8.54 -13.16
C GLY A 160 -14.88 -7.38 -12.44
N ILE A 161 -14.60 -6.28 -13.16
CA ILE A 161 -14.02 -5.07 -12.58
C ILE A 161 -15.02 -3.94 -12.78
N LEU A 162 -15.47 -3.30 -11.69
CA LEU A 162 -16.34 -2.14 -11.83
C LEU A 162 -15.60 -0.97 -12.48
N CYS A 163 -16.24 -0.29 -13.44
CA CYS A 163 -15.68 0.87 -14.12
C CYS A 163 -15.45 2.07 -13.18
N ASN A 164 -16.24 2.14 -12.11
CA ASN A 164 -16.18 3.19 -11.11
C ASN A 164 -15.57 2.66 -9.82
N ARG A 165 -14.77 3.52 -9.17
CA ARG A 165 -14.27 3.28 -7.82
C ARG A 165 -15.41 3.41 -6.82
N ASP A 166 -15.25 2.78 -5.66
CA ASP A 166 -16.18 3.00 -4.56
C ASP A 166 -15.99 4.37 -3.89
N LYS A 167 -16.80 4.69 -2.88
CA LYS A 167 -16.71 5.97 -2.15
C LYS A 167 -15.36 6.22 -1.45
N TYR A 168 -14.51 5.20 -1.32
CA TYR A 168 -13.17 5.29 -0.73
C TYR A 168 -12.05 5.29 -1.77
N GLY A 169 -12.38 5.26 -3.06
CA GLY A 169 -11.42 5.25 -4.17
C GLY A 169 -10.85 3.88 -4.50
N ARG A 170 -11.43 2.81 -3.97
CA ARG A 170 -10.97 1.44 -4.18
C ARG A 170 -11.49 0.89 -5.51
N VAL A 171 -10.66 0.11 -6.20
CA VAL A 171 -11.11 -0.75 -7.30
C VAL A 171 -11.95 -1.87 -6.71
N VAL A 172 -13.11 -2.13 -7.30
CA VAL A 172 -14.02 -3.19 -6.85
C VAL A 172 -13.96 -4.33 -7.85
N LEU A 173 -13.48 -5.48 -7.36
CA LEU A 173 -13.49 -6.75 -8.08
C LEU A 173 -14.72 -7.55 -7.68
N LEU A 174 -15.35 -8.18 -8.66
CA LEU A 174 -16.54 -9.00 -8.51
C LEU A 174 -16.26 -10.41 -9.02
N PHE A 175 -16.69 -11.39 -8.24
CA PHE A 175 -16.70 -12.79 -8.62
C PHE A 175 -18.13 -13.31 -8.44
N ASN A 176 -18.78 -13.71 -9.53
CA ASN A 176 -20.08 -14.36 -9.46
C ASN A 176 -19.91 -15.86 -9.73
N ILE A 177 -20.10 -16.69 -8.71
CA ILE A 177 -19.87 -18.14 -8.78
C ILE A 177 -21.12 -18.89 -9.27
N GLU A 178 -22.28 -18.24 -9.33
CA GLU A 178 -23.58 -18.90 -9.58
C GLU A 178 -23.62 -19.72 -10.88
N ASN A 179 -22.95 -19.24 -11.94
CA ASN A 179 -22.87 -19.91 -13.25
C ASN A 179 -21.43 -20.10 -13.72
N TRP A 180 -20.50 -20.29 -12.79
CA TRP A 180 -19.11 -20.51 -13.15
C TRP A 180 -18.90 -21.97 -13.58
N ASP A 181 -18.57 -22.17 -14.85
CA ASP A 181 -18.11 -23.44 -15.39
C ASP A 181 -16.59 -23.55 -15.25
N TYR A 182 -16.13 -24.44 -14.38
CA TYR A 182 -14.71 -24.66 -14.10
C TYR A 182 -14.03 -25.56 -15.14
N GLU A 183 -14.79 -26.25 -16.00
CA GLU A 183 -14.25 -26.99 -17.14
C GLU A 183 -13.92 -26.05 -18.30
N GLU A 184 -14.66 -24.95 -18.45
CA GLU A 184 -14.41 -23.91 -19.46
C GLU A 184 -13.43 -22.83 -18.99
N ILE A 185 -13.56 -22.34 -17.75
CA ILE A 185 -12.68 -21.31 -17.18
C ILE A 185 -12.10 -21.84 -15.87
N THR A 186 -10.84 -22.24 -15.92
CA THR A 186 -10.14 -22.83 -14.78
C THR A 186 -9.85 -21.81 -13.68
N PHE A 187 -9.67 -22.28 -12.45
CA PHE A 187 -9.27 -21.41 -11.33
C PHE A 187 -7.93 -20.70 -11.60
N ASP A 188 -7.02 -21.34 -12.32
CA ASP A 188 -5.72 -20.76 -12.70
C ASP A 188 -5.90 -19.58 -13.66
N GLU A 189 -6.81 -19.68 -14.64
CA GLU A 189 -7.15 -18.57 -15.55
C GLU A 189 -7.78 -17.39 -14.81
N VAL A 190 -8.68 -17.67 -13.86
CA VAL A 190 -9.25 -16.65 -12.98
C VAL A 190 -8.16 -16.00 -12.13
N GLY A 191 -7.23 -16.79 -11.58
CA GLY A 191 -6.07 -16.33 -10.82
C GLY A 191 -5.15 -15.43 -11.65
N ILE A 192 -4.82 -15.86 -12.88
CA ILE A 192 -4.05 -15.09 -13.87
C ILE A 192 -4.70 -13.73 -14.12
N CYS A 193 -6.00 -13.72 -14.42
CA CYS A 193 -6.73 -12.49 -14.74
C CYS A 193 -6.82 -11.57 -13.53
N SER A 194 -7.00 -12.13 -12.34
CA SER A 194 -7.03 -11.38 -11.08
C SER A 194 -5.68 -10.73 -10.77
N VAL A 195 -4.58 -11.47 -10.90
CA VAL A 195 -3.22 -10.94 -10.69
C VAL A 195 -2.91 -9.84 -11.70
N LYS A 196 -3.35 -9.97 -12.96
CA LYS A 196 -3.20 -8.90 -13.95
C LYS A 196 -4.05 -7.68 -13.64
N ALA A 197 -5.30 -7.85 -13.22
CA ALA A 197 -6.14 -6.75 -12.78
C ALA A 197 -5.47 -5.97 -11.64
N PHE A 198 -4.83 -6.65 -10.68
CA PHE A 198 -4.11 -5.96 -9.60
C PHE A 198 -2.79 -5.29 -10.00
N ILE A 199 -2.12 -5.76 -11.07
CA ILE A 199 -0.81 -5.23 -11.48
C ILE A 199 -0.94 -4.09 -12.51
N PHE A 200 -1.93 -4.18 -13.41
CA PHE A 200 -2.13 -3.28 -14.55
C PHE A 200 -3.21 -2.20 -14.34
N LEU A 201 -4.08 -2.32 -13.31
CA LEU A 201 -4.95 -1.23 -12.84
C LEU A 201 -4.25 -0.35 -11.80
#